data_AF-A0A5N5LIS0-F1
#
_entry.id   AF-A0A5N5LIS0-F1
#
_cell.length_a   1.000
_cell.length_b   1.000
_cell.length_c   1.000
_cell.angle_alpha   90.00
_cell.angle_beta   90.00
_cell.angle_gamma   90.00
#
_symmetry.space_group_name_H-M   'P 1'
#
loop_
_entity.id
_entity.type
_entity.pdbx_description
1 polymer ?
#
loop_
_entity_poly.entity_id
_entity_poly.type
_entity_poly.pdbx_seq_one_letter_code
_entity_poly.pdbx_strand_id
1 'polypeptide(L)'
;MPSAAYPEGAKEVWTSEEGSMARETATTRWPKIVQNMVDDVEQSLGQFDNPAQIEEGRRIQATLRIVKNEIMQDKPLHPLISDGRPDIESYNAQMESFGNITWHNCPWLFAECYLYRCVQTLFSRSTFWRGYDIFARQKLSAFVASHAAVEELCERYLSLSDARAFTNTDDESQRLIFNEMTEIALWGNATDLSLLTSLSLDQIHSLQGKSAIRDGQARIVSNDMPQAWEHLRAHRGQRVDIVLDNAGFELFTDLVYALYLLDSGLASAIRLHVKSIPWFVSDVMPHDMDVLLSALADGSLFPGTSDSQRQSIHSLTDRLAECYRSGLLSVVEDPFWTTGFDFQELPVVAPELHDSLLDSALVIFKGDLNYRKLVRDA
;
A
#
# COMPACT_ATOMS: atom_id res chain seq x y z
N MET A 1 -7.08 24.16 14.98
CA MET A 1 -5.87 23.31 14.86
C MET A 1 -4.72 24.08 15.49
N PRO A 2 -4.14 23.62 16.60
CA PRO A 2 -2.91 24.24 17.08
C PRO A 2 -1.83 23.96 16.03
N SER A 3 -1.20 25.03 15.55
CA SER A 3 0.03 25.01 14.77
C SER A 3 1.00 24.00 15.38
N ALA A 4 1.29 22.91 14.66
CA ALA A 4 2.41 22.03 14.96
C ALA A 4 3.71 22.79 14.64
N ALA A 5 4.09 23.69 15.54
CA ALA A 5 5.48 24.11 15.61
C ALA A 5 6.26 22.85 16.01
N TYR A 6 7.06 22.35 15.07
CA TYR A 6 7.96 21.23 15.30
C TYR A 6 8.90 21.54 16.46
N PRO A 7 9.24 20.55 17.31
CA PRO A 7 10.39 20.70 18.18
C PRO A 7 11.63 20.82 17.30
N GLU A 8 12.40 21.91 17.45
CA GLU A 8 13.76 21.99 16.91
C GLU A 8 14.54 20.73 17.34
N GLY A 9 14.97 19.89 16.39
CA GLY A 9 15.86 18.75 16.67
C GLY A 9 15.39 17.34 16.33
N ALA A 10 14.35 17.13 15.52
CA ALA A 10 14.07 15.79 14.95
C ALA A 10 15.25 15.37 14.06
N LYS A 11 15.83 14.19 14.34
CA LYS A 11 17.04 13.70 13.68
C LYS A 11 16.64 12.61 12.72
N GLU A 12 16.83 12.87 11.44
CA GLU A 12 16.66 11.87 10.38
C GLU A 12 17.36 10.55 10.75
N VAL A 13 16.66 9.44 10.55
CA VAL A 13 17.19 8.11 10.84
C VAL A 13 18.18 7.68 9.76
N TRP A 14 19.39 7.29 10.18
CA TRP A 14 20.46 6.87 9.28
C TRP A 14 20.74 5.38 9.36
N THR A 15 21.12 4.77 8.24
CA THR A 15 21.47 3.33 8.18
C THR A 15 22.72 2.97 8.98
N SER A 16 23.52 3.96 9.38
CA SER A 16 24.71 3.76 10.22
C SER A 16 24.40 3.64 11.71
N GLU A 17 23.21 4.03 12.15
CA GLU A 17 22.85 4.08 13.57
C GLU A 17 22.83 2.67 14.21
N GLU A 18 23.70 2.48 15.20
CA GLU A 18 23.83 1.20 15.90
C GLU A 18 22.57 0.82 16.66
N GLY A 19 22.14 -0.44 16.53
CA GLY A 19 20.94 -0.95 17.17
C GLY A 19 19.62 -0.47 16.54
N SER A 20 19.67 0.35 15.50
CA SER A 20 18.47 0.83 14.80
C SER A 20 17.88 -0.23 13.86
N MET A 21 16.57 -0.15 13.65
CA MET A 21 15.88 -0.93 12.62
C MET A 21 16.35 -0.56 11.20
N ALA A 22 16.76 0.70 10.98
CA ALA A 22 17.33 1.15 9.71
C ALA A 22 18.60 0.36 9.34
N ARG A 23 19.52 0.20 10.30
CA ARG A 23 20.75 -0.57 10.10
C ARG A 23 20.47 -2.06 9.89
N GLU A 24 19.55 -2.65 10.64
CA GLU A 24 19.13 -4.05 10.44
C GLU A 24 18.54 -4.23 9.03
N THR A 25 17.65 -3.32 8.64
CA THR A 25 17.00 -3.31 7.32
C THR A 25 18.04 -3.23 6.21
N ALA A 26 18.98 -2.28 6.30
CA ALA A 26 20.02 -2.08 5.30
C ALA A 26 20.96 -3.27 5.16
N THR A 27 21.43 -3.82 6.28
CA THR A 27 22.44 -4.88 6.29
C THR A 27 21.86 -6.27 6.04
N THR A 28 20.58 -6.49 6.37
CA THR A 28 19.97 -7.83 6.37
C THR A 28 18.77 -7.95 5.43
N ARG A 29 17.87 -6.98 5.40
CA ARG A 29 16.61 -7.08 4.63
C ARG A 29 16.81 -6.71 3.17
N TRP A 30 17.47 -5.61 2.85
CA TRP A 30 17.70 -5.21 1.46
C TRP A 30 18.44 -6.28 0.63
N PRO A 31 19.52 -6.94 1.11
CA PRO A 31 20.16 -8.03 0.35
C PRO A 31 19.23 -9.22 0.09
N LYS A 32 18.29 -9.51 1.00
CA LYS A 32 17.29 -10.56 0.80
C LYS A 32 16.24 -10.14 -0.23
N ILE A 33 15.76 -8.90 -0.16
CA ILE A 33 14.82 -8.36 -1.15
C ILE A 33 15.43 -8.41 -2.55
N VAL A 34 16.68 -7.97 -2.73
CA VAL A 34 17.36 -8.04 -4.03
C VAL A 34 17.64 -9.49 -4.45
N GLN A 35 17.86 -10.41 -3.51
CA GLN A 35 17.93 -11.84 -3.85
C GLN A 35 16.60 -12.36 -4.38
N ASN A 36 15.48 -12.02 -3.74
CA ASN A 36 14.16 -12.42 -4.21
C ASN A 36 13.88 -11.87 -5.61
N MET A 37 14.31 -10.64 -5.91
CA MET A 37 14.26 -10.07 -7.26
C MET A 37 15.08 -10.91 -8.27
N VAL A 38 16.30 -11.33 -7.91
CA VAL A 38 17.15 -12.20 -8.75
C VAL A 38 16.45 -13.52 -9.05
N ASP A 39 15.82 -14.13 -8.04
CA ASP A 39 15.13 -15.41 -8.14
C ASP A 39 13.84 -15.26 -8.97
N ASP A 40 13.12 -14.16 -8.82
CA ASP A 40 11.89 -13.86 -9.56
C ASP A 40 12.14 -13.73 -11.06
N VAL A 41 13.20 -13.01 -11.44
CA VAL A 41 13.67 -12.92 -12.83
C VAL A 41 14.10 -14.30 -13.35
N GLU A 42 14.80 -15.09 -12.55
CA GLU A 42 15.23 -16.45 -12.92
C GLU A 42 14.04 -17.33 -13.28
N GLN A 43 13.00 -17.31 -12.45
CA GLN A 43 11.78 -18.06 -12.68
C GLN A 43 11.09 -17.62 -13.98
N SER A 44 11.06 -16.31 -14.27
CA SER A 44 10.45 -15.77 -15.49
C SER A 44 11.25 -16.11 -16.75
N LEU A 45 12.58 -16.22 -16.67
CA LEU A 45 13.41 -16.65 -17.81
C LEU A 45 13.01 -18.03 -18.33
N GLY A 46 12.55 -18.94 -17.46
CA GLY A 46 12.07 -20.27 -17.86
C GLY A 46 10.75 -20.27 -18.65
N GLN A 47 10.09 -19.12 -18.78
CA GLN A 47 8.78 -18.96 -19.44
C GLN A 47 8.87 -18.26 -20.80
N PHE A 48 10.04 -17.73 -21.16
CA PHE A 48 10.24 -17.01 -22.42
C PHE A 48 10.92 -17.88 -23.47
N ASP A 49 10.45 -17.81 -24.71
CA ASP A 49 11.05 -18.51 -25.85
C ASP A 49 12.04 -17.63 -26.65
N ASN A 50 11.93 -16.30 -26.54
CA ASN A 50 12.73 -15.36 -27.31
C ASN A 50 14.17 -15.27 -26.78
N PRO A 51 15.20 -15.71 -27.54
CA PRO A 51 16.58 -15.71 -27.06
C PRO A 51 17.10 -14.32 -26.68
N ALA A 52 16.67 -13.26 -27.36
CA ALA A 52 17.09 -11.90 -27.05
C ALA A 52 16.49 -11.38 -25.73
N GLN A 53 15.23 -11.75 -25.44
CA GLN A 53 14.57 -11.43 -24.17
C GLN A 53 15.22 -12.18 -23.01
N ILE A 54 15.54 -13.47 -23.20
CA ILE A 54 16.24 -14.29 -22.21
C ILE A 54 17.61 -13.70 -21.90
N GLU A 55 18.39 -13.34 -22.92
CA GLU A 55 19.70 -12.75 -22.73
C GLU A 55 19.64 -11.37 -22.04
N GLU A 56 18.66 -10.54 -22.40
CA GLU A 56 18.44 -9.27 -21.69
C GLU A 56 18.10 -9.49 -20.21
N GLY A 57 17.23 -10.47 -19.90
CA GLY A 57 16.88 -10.81 -18.53
C GLY A 57 18.05 -11.38 -17.73
N ARG A 58 18.95 -12.16 -18.36
CA ARG A 58 20.20 -12.59 -17.71
C ARG A 58 21.12 -11.42 -17.34
N ARG A 59 21.17 -10.37 -18.18
CA ARG A 59 21.93 -9.14 -17.87
C ARG A 59 21.31 -8.37 -16.71
N ILE A 60 19.98 -8.26 -16.67
CA ILE A 60 19.25 -7.69 -15.52
C ILE A 60 19.57 -8.47 -14.25
N GLN A 61 19.46 -9.80 -14.30
CA GLN A 61 19.77 -10.69 -13.18
C GLN A 61 21.22 -10.51 -12.68
N ALA A 62 22.19 -10.46 -13.60
CA ALA A 62 23.58 -10.22 -13.24
C ALA A 62 23.78 -8.84 -12.56
N THR A 63 23.08 -7.82 -13.03
CA THR A 63 23.15 -6.46 -12.45
C THR A 63 22.51 -6.42 -11.06
N LEU A 64 21.38 -7.09 -10.84
CA LEU A 64 20.78 -7.22 -9.51
C LEU A 64 21.73 -7.92 -8.52
N ARG A 65 22.47 -8.95 -8.95
CA ARG A 65 23.50 -9.58 -8.11
C ARG A 65 24.64 -8.61 -7.76
N ILE A 66 24.99 -7.69 -8.66
CA ILE A 66 25.97 -6.62 -8.38
C ILE A 66 25.42 -5.68 -7.31
N VAL A 67 24.19 -5.16 -7.49
CA VAL A 67 23.53 -4.28 -6.50
C VAL A 67 23.49 -4.94 -5.12
N LYS A 68 23.10 -6.22 -5.04
CA LYS A 68 23.12 -6.98 -3.79
C LYS A 68 24.51 -7.00 -3.14
N ASN A 69 25.56 -7.29 -3.92
CA ASN A 69 26.92 -7.33 -3.42
C ASN A 69 27.42 -5.94 -2.97
N GLU A 70 27.02 -4.88 -3.66
CA GLU A 70 27.33 -3.50 -3.28
C GLU A 70 26.70 -3.13 -1.94
N ILE A 71 25.43 -3.49 -1.71
CA ILE A 71 24.78 -3.33 -0.41
C ILE A 71 25.56 -4.09 0.66
N MET A 72 25.80 -5.39 0.46
CA MET A 72 26.47 -6.24 1.46
C MET A 72 27.90 -5.78 1.80
N GLN A 73 28.59 -5.13 0.87
CA GLN A 73 29.96 -4.63 1.04
C GLN A 73 30.01 -3.15 1.41
N ASP A 74 28.87 -2.52 1.71
CA ASP A 74 28.76 -1.11 2.06
C ASP A 74 29.43 -0.17 1.04
N LYS A 75 29.17 -0.42 -0.25
CA LYS A 75 29.74 0.42 -1.31
C LYS A 75 29.10 1.82 -1.33
N PRO A 76 29.81 2.83 -1.87
CA PRO A 76 29.21 4.13 -2.14
C PRO A 76 27.99 4.02 -3.05
N LEU A 77 26.99 4.87 -2.85
CA LEU A 77 25.90 5.03 -3.81
C LEU A 77 26.43 5.71 -5.08
N HIS A 78 25.73 5.51 -6.19
CA HIS A 78 26.13 6.00 -7.51
C HIS A 78 25.00 6.81 -8.14
N PRO A 79 25.29 7.79 -9.01
CA PRO A 79 24.22 8.49 -9.72
C PRO A 79 23.37 7.50 -10.53
N LEU A 80 22.06 7.64 -10.44
CA LEU A 80 21.12 6.91 -11.27
C LEU A 80 21.33 7.30 -12.74
N ILE A 81 21.37 6.29 -13.60
CA ILE A 81 21.49 6.50 -15.04
C ILE A 81 20.12 6.89 -15.59
N SER A 82 20.08 7.94 -16.41
CA SER A 82 18.85 8.42 -17.03
C SER A 82 18.13 7.31 -17.80
N ASP A 83 16.85 7.17 -17.52
CA ASP A 83 15.88 6.34 -18.24
C ASP A 83 14.80 7.20 -18.94
N GLY A 84 15.01 8.52 -19.00
CA GLY A 84 14.11 9.49 -19.59
C GLY A 84 13.02 10.02 -18.65
N ARG A 85 12.90 9.51 -17.41
CA ARG A 85 11.98 10.09 -16.41
C ARG A 85 12.63 11.28 -15.69
N PRO A 86 11.86 12.32 -15.35
CA PRO A 86 12.39 13.57 -14.78
C PRO A 86 12.89 13.42 -13.33
N ASP A 87 12.45 12.39 -12.62
CA ASP A 87 12.77 12.17 -11.21
C ASP A 87 14.24 11.75 -10.99
N ILE A 88 14.93 11.24 -12.01
CA ILE A 88 16.35 10.87 -11.95
C ILE A 88 17.23 12.05 -11.51
N GLU A 89 16.99 13.23 -12.06
CA GLU A 89 17.78 14.43 -11.74
C GLU A 89 17.59 14.81 -10.27
N SER A 90 16.36 14.71 -9.75
CA SER A 90 16.06 14.96 -8.34
C SER A 90 16.75 13.97 -7.42
N TYR A 91 16.74 12.68 -7.74
CA TYR A 91 17.45 11.66 -6.94
C TYR A 91 18.96 11.92 -6.91
N ASN A 92 19.55 12.26 -8.05
CA ASN A 92 20.98 12.54 -8.13
C ASN A 92 21.35 13.81 -7.36
N ALA A 93 20.53 14.87 -7.44
CA ALA A 93 20.73 16.10 -6.67
C ALA A 93 20.61 15.88 -5.16
N GLN A 94 19.61 15.10 -4.70
CA GLN A 94 19.49 14.72 -3.29
C GLN A 94 20.70 13.91 -2.83
N MET A 95 21.11 12.89 -3.60
CA MET A 95 22.29 12.09 -3.29
C MET A 95 23.55 12.97 -3.12
N GLU A 96 23.79 13.90 -4.06
CA GLU A 96 24.92 14.83 -4.00
C GLU A 96 24.88 15.73 -2.75
N SER A 97 23.68 16.15 -2.34
CA SER A 97 23.48 16.99 -1.15
C SER A 97 23.88 16.29 0.17
N PHE A 98 23.79 14.97 0.22
CA PHE A 98 24.25 14.18 1.37
C PHE A 98 25.77 13.95 1.37
N GLY A 99 26.45 14.26 0.27
CA GLY A 99 27.88 14.05 0.09
C GLY A 99 28.24 12.58 -0.13
N ASN A 100 29.31 12.12 0.50
CA ASN A 100 29.81 10.76 0.31
C ASN A 100 29.05 9.76 1.19
N ILE A 101 27.92 9.27 0.71
CA ILE A 101 27.07 8.26 1.36
C ILE A 101 27.31 6.85 0.80
N THR A 102 27.11 5.84 1.67
CA THR A 102 27.21 4.42 1.34
C THR A 102 25.92 3.71 1.75
N TRP A 103 25.72 2.45 1.31
CA TRP A 103 24.51 1.70 1.63
C TRP A 103 24.23 1.59 3.15
N HIS A 104 25.26 1.51 3.99
CA HIS A 104 25.14 1.48 5.46
C HIS A 104 25.51 2.80 6.14
N ASN A 105 25.65 3.90 5.39
CA ASN A 105 25.80 5.24 5.94
C ASN A 105 25.11 6.27 5.03
N CYS A 106 23.78 6.31 5.11
CA CYS A 106 22.91 7.17 4.32
C CYS A 106 21.59 7.38 5.10
N PRO A 107 20.85 8.48 4.86
CA PRO A 107 19.46 8.60 5.30
C PRO A 107 18.63 7.38 4.87
N TRP A 108 17.89 6.80 5.81
CA TRP A 108 17.21 5.53 5.60
C TRP A 108 16.10 5.64 4.54
N LEU A 109 15.20 6.61 4.69
CA LEU A 109 14.13 6.88 3.72
C LEU A 109 14.67 7.03 2.29
N PHE A 110 15.69 7.88 2.11
CA PHE A 110 16.30 8.11 0.80
C PHE A 110 16.93 6.84 0.23
N ALA A 111 17.76 6.14 1.00
CA ALA A 111 18.46 4.94 0.54
C ALA A 111 17.49 3.83 0.10
N GLU A 112 16.38 3.67 0.84
CA GLU A 112 15.36 2.69 0.53
C GLU A 112 14.59 3.06 -0.74
N CYS A 113 14.18 4.32 -0.90
CA CYS A 113 13.58 4.83 -2.13
C CYS A 113 14.53 4.69 -3.34
N TYR A 114 15.80 5.04 -3.15
CA TYR A 114 16.86 4.92 -4.14
C TYR A 114 17.05 3.47 -4.59
N LEU A 115 16.98 2.48 -3.70
CA LEU A 115 17.09 1.06 -4.04
C LEU A 115 16.04 0.65 -5.09
N TYR A 116 14.76 0.90 -4.82
CA TYR A 116 13.68 0.54 -5.75
C TYR A 116 13.79 1.33 -7.04
N ARG A 117 14.13 2.62 -6.96
CA ARG A 117 14.32 3.43 -8.16
C ARG A 117 15.48 2.94 -9.02
N CYS A 118 16.60 2.56 -8.41
CA CYS A 118 17.77 1.98 -9.05
C CYS A 118 17.41 0.70 -9.80
N VAL A 119 16.70 -0.22 -9.14
CA VAL A 119 16.18 -1.45 -9.76
C VAL A 119 15.27 -1.13 -10.94
N GLN A 120 14.35 -0.17 -10.78
CA GLN A 120 13.43 0.24 -11.84
C GLN A 120 14.14 0.84 -13.07
N THR A 121 15.31 1.46 -12.92
CA THR A 121 16.09 1.94 -14.09
C THR A 121 16.53 0.78 -14.99
N LEU A 122 16.80 -0.40 -14.42
CA LEU A 122 17.20 -1.59 -15.18
C LEU A 122 16.09 -2.03 -16.13
N PHE A 123 14.85 -2.07 -15.61
CA PHE A 123 13.66 -2.43 -16.37
C PHE A 123 13.29 -1.34 -17.37
N SER A 124 13.23 -0.08 -16.93
CA SER A 124 12.81 1.05 -17.78
C SER A 124 13.68 1.20 -19.04
N ARG A 125 14.99 0.93 -18.92
CA ARG A 125 15.96 1.00 -20.02
C ARG A 125 16.05 -0.27 -20.86
N SER A 126 15.41 -1.35 -20.44
CA SER A 126 15.35 -2.60 -21.21
C SER A 126 14.42 -2.46 -22.42
N THR A 127 14.53 -3.42 -23.34
CA THR A 127 13.66 -3.51 -24.52
C THR A 127 12.47 -4.44 -24.28
N PHE A 128 12.73 -5.63 -23.76
CA PHE A 128 11.74 -6.69 -23.58
C PHE A 128 11.14 -6.73 -22.16
N TRP A 129 11.78 -6.09 -21.18
CA TRP A 129 11.39 -6.15 -19.77
C TRP A 129 10.84 -4.82 -19.22
N ARG A 130 10.56 -3.84 -20.08
CA ARG A 130 10.18 -2.47 -19.66
C ARG A 130 8.94 -2.41 -18.77
N GLY A 131 7.95 -3.24 -19.04
CA GLY A 131 6.71 -3.33 -18.25
C GLY A 131 6.71 -4.46 -17.22
N TYR A 132 7.86 -5.04 -16.90
CA TYR A 132 7.93 -6.14 -15.96
C TYR A 132 7.82 -5.65 -14.52
N ASP A 133 6.74 -6.03 -13.83
CA ASP A 133 6.64 -5.89 -12.36
C ASP A 133 7.27 -7.12 -11.71
N ILE A 134 8.45 -6.92 -11.13
CA ILE A 134 9.24 -7.95 -10.44
C ILE A 134 8.61 -8.46 -9.15
N PHE A 135 7.54 -7.85 -8.67
CA PHE A 135 6.85 -8.24 -7.46
C PHE A 135 5.44 -8.79 -7.70
N ALA A 136 4.93 -8.74 -8.93
CA ALA A 136 3.57 -9.15 -9.26
C ALA A 136 3.23 -10.58 -8.80
N ARG A 137 4.18 -11.51 -8.95
CA ARG A 137 4.02 -12.91 -8.51
C ARG A 137 3.83 -13.00 -6.99
N GLN A 138 4.66 -12.29 -6.23
CA GLN A 138 4.58 -12.27 -4.77
C GLN A 138 3.26 -11.65 -4.32
N LYS A 139 2.87 -10.50 -4.89
CA LYS A 139 1.60 -9.80 -4.59
C LYS A 139 0.39 -10.72 -4.78
N LEU A 140 0.28 -11.38 -5.94
CA LEU A 140 -0.82 -12.29 -6.23
C LEU A 140 -0.81 -13.52 -5.32
N SER A 141 0.36 -14.12 -5.09
CA SER A 141 0.47 -15.30 -4.21
C SER A 141 0.05 -15.00 -2.77
N ALA A 142 0.39 -13.82 -2.25
CA ALA A 142 0.01 -13.38 -0.92
C ALA A 142 -1.51 -13.16 -0.82
N PHE A 143 -2.13 -12.59 -1.85
CA PHE A 143 -3.59 -12.43 -1.90
C PHE A 143 -4.33 -13.78 -1.88
N VAL A 144 -3.93 -14.71 -2.76
CA VAL A 144 -4.53 -16.05 -2.85
C VAL A 144 -4.38 -16.81 -1.53
N ALA A 145 -3.25 -16.63 -0.83
CA ALA A 145 -3.05 -17.24 0.48
C ALA A 145 -4.06 -16.75 1.53
N SER A 146 -4.65 -15.57 1.37
CA SER A 146 -5.65 -14.96 2.26
C SER A 146 -7.11 -15.30 1.89
N HIS A 147 -7.36 -16.31 1.05
CA HIS A 147 -8.70 -16.65 0.54
C HIS A 147 -9.79 -16.77 1.63
N ALA A 148 -9.50 -17.41 2.76
CA ALA A 148 -10.47 -17.58 3.84
C ALA A 148 -10.91 -16.24 4.45
N ALA A 149 -9.97 -15.30 4.62
CA ALA A 149 -10.26 -13.96 5.12
C ALA A 149 -11.03 -13.11 4.09
N VAL A 150 -10.75 -13.33 2.79
CA VAL A 150 -11.51 -12.71 1.69
C VAL A 150 -12.96 -13.17 1.71
N GLU A 151 -13.20 -14.48 1.83
CA GLU A 151 -14.55 -15.07 1.90
C GLU A 151 -15.35 -14.49 3.07
N GLU A 152 -14.76 -14.48 4.27
CA GLU A 152 -15.40 -14.00 5.48
C GLU A 152 -15.74 -12.50 5.41
N LEU A 153 -14.82 -11.68 4.91
CA LEU A 153 -15.07 -10.24 4.76
C LEU A 153 -16.14 -9.94 3.71
N CYS A 154 -16.21 -10.72 2.62
CA CYS A 154 -17.29 -10.59 1.63
C CYS A 154 -18.66 -10.89 2.25
N GLU A 155 -18.78 -12.00 2.99
CA GLU A 155 -20.02 -12.36 3.67
C GLU A 155 -20.42 -11.31 4.71
N ARG A 156 -19.45 -10.83 5.49
CA ARG A 156 -19.66 -9.77 6.49
C ARG A 156 -20.18 -8.50 5.85
N TYR A 157 -19.52 -8.02 4.80
CA TYR A 157 -19.92 -6.81 4.10
C TYR A 157 -21.37 -6.89 3.59
N LEU A 158 -21.71 -7.99 2.91
CA LEU A 158 -23.06 -8.18 2.37
C LEU A 158 -24.10 -8.29 3.47
N SER A 159 -23.80 -8.98 4.58
CA SER A 159 -24.72 -9.07 5.71
C SER A 159 -25.10 -7.69 6.28
N LEU A 160 -24.12 -6.77 6.37
CA LEU A 160 -24.34 -5.41 6.85
C LEU A 160 -25.09 -4.56 5.80
N SER A 161 -24.72 -4.70 4.53
CA SER A 161 -25.37 -4.01 3.42
C SER A 161 -26.84 -4.40 3.27
N ASP A 162 -27.15 -5.70 3.27
CA ASP A 162 -28.51 -6.24 3.12
C ASP A 162 -29.41 -5.85 4.29
N ALA A 163 -28.85 -5.81 5.50
CA ALA A 163 -29.52 -5.30 6.69
C ALA A 163 -29.70 -3.76 6.68
N ARG A 164 -29.15 -3.06 5.68
CA ARG A 164 -29.06 -1.59 5.60
C ARG A 164 -28.40 -1.00 6.84
N ALA A 165 -27.47 -1.73 7.45
CA ALA A 165 -26.85 -1.37 8.71
C ALA A 165 -26.04 -0.06 8.62
N PHE A 166 -25.54 0.26 7.42
CA PHE A 166 -24.75 1.47 7.16
C PHE A 166 -25.54 2.78 7.27
N THR A 167 -26.86 2.75 7.08
CA THR A 167 -27.69 3.97 6.98
C THR A 167 -28.96 3.93 7.82
N ASN A 168 -29.50 2.75 8.13
CA ASN A 168 -30.78 2.58 8.81
C ASN A 168 -30.62 2.06 10.25
N THR A 169 -29.59 2.52 10.94
CA THR A 169 -29.29 2.26 12.36
C THR A 169 -29.04 3.58 13.09
N ASP A 170 -29.06 3.54 14.43
CA ASP A 170 -28.73 4.70 15.25
C ASP A 170 -27.25 5.12 15.09
N ASP A 171 -26.94 6.35 15.47
CA ASP A 171 -25.60 6.95 15.28
C ASP A 171 -24.49 6.16 15.97
N GLU A 172 -24.76 5.57 17.14
CA GLU A 172 -23.78 4.77 17.86
C GLU A 172 -23.47 3.46 17.13
N SER A 173 -24.50 2.80 16.58
CA SER A 173 -24.32 1.62 15.73
C SER A 173 -23.51 1.94 14.47
N GLN A 174 -23.79 3.06 13.79
CA GLN A 174 -23.02 3.47 12.61
C GLN A 174 -21.55 3.78 12.96
N ARG A 175 -21.30 4.40 14.11
CA ARG A 175 -19.95 4.67 14.63
C ARG A 175 -19.18 3.39 14.94
N LEU A 176 -19.85 2.36 15.47
CA LEU A 176 -19.22 1.06 15.72
C LEU A 176 -18.85 0.34 14.42
N ILE A 177 -19.71 0.41 13.39
CA ILE A 177 -19.38 -0.12 12.06
C ILE A 177 -18.23 0.68 11.44
N PHE A 178 -18.20 2.01 11.60
CA PHE A 178 -17.07 2.83 11.15
C PHE A 178 -15.75 2.37 11.78
N ASN A 179 -15.74 2.13 13.08
CA ASN A 179 -14.55 1.63 13.79
C ASN A 179 -14.13 0.25 13.27
N GLU A 180 -15.09 -0.69 13.13
CA GLU A 180 -14.82 -2.03 12.60
C GLU A 180 -14.17 -1.96 11.21
N MET A 181 -14.78 -1.20 10.29
CA MET A 181 -14.28 -1.09 8.92
C MET A 181 -12.94 -0.35 8.84
N THR A 182 -12.72 0.64 9.71
CA THR A 182 -11.43 1.35 9.80
C THR A 182 -10.34 0.44 10.38
N GLU A 183 -10.64 -0.39 11.37
CA GLU A 183 -9.71 -1.37 11.94
C GLU A 183 -9.35 -2.47 10.93
N ILE A 184 -10.31 -2.93 10.11
CA ILE A 184 -10.06 -3.87 9.01
C ILE A 184 -9.08 -3.27 7.98
N ALA A 185 -9.26 -2.00 7.61
CA ALA A 185 -8.33 -1.30 6.71
C ALA A 185 -6.96 -1.07 7.36
N LEU A 186 -6.90 -0.78 8.67
CA LEU A 186 -5.67 -0.58 9.43
C LEU A 186 -4.83 -1.85 9.51
N TRP A 187 -5.43 -2.97 9.88
CA TRP A 187 -4.69 -4.21 10.12
C TRP A 187 -4.36 -4.94 8.83
N GLY A 188 -5.19 -4.83 7.77
CA GLY A 188 -4.90 -5.36 6.44
C GLY A 188 -4.33 -6.77 6.48
N ASN A 189 -3.10 -6.95 6.02
CA ASN A 189 -2.37 -8.24 5.98
C ASN A 189 -2.06 -8.84 7.37
N ALA A 190 -2.19 -8.08 8.45
CA ALA A 190 -2.03 -8.51 9.84
C ALA A 190 -3.38 -8.75 10.55
N THR A 191 -4.50 -8.71 9.82
CA THR A 191 -5.83 -8.97 10.37
C THR A 191 -5.91 -10.42 10.84
N ASP A 192 -6.03 -10.59 12.16
CA ASP A 192 -6.36 -11.89 12.75
C ASP A 192 -7.77 -12.28 12.27
N LEU A 193 -7.96 -13.49 11.74
CA LEU A 193 -9.29 -14.00 11.34
C LEU A 193 -10.30 -13.85 12.48
N SER A 194 -9.86 -13.89 13.75
CA SER A 194 -10.74 -13.64 14.89
C SER A 194 -11.33 -12.21 14.96
N LEU A 195 -10.71 -11.24 14.30
CA LEU A 195 -11.27 -9.89 14.09
C LEU A 195 -12.36 -9.88 13.01
N LEU A 196 -12.30 -10.81 12.05
CA LEU A 196 -13.30 -11.00 11.00
C LEU A 196 -14.45 -11.93 11.46
N THR A 197 -14.20 -12.79 12.47
CA THR A 197 -15.22 -13.68 13.03
C THR A 197 -16.36 -12.91 13.67
N SER A 198 -17.46 -12.95 12.92
CA SER A 198 -18.78 -12.34 13.13
C SER A 198 -19.14 -11.97 14.58
N LEU A 199 -19.35 -10.67 14.79
CA LEU A 199 -20.37 -10.20 15.72
C LEU A 199 -21.63 -9.87 14.94
N SER A 200 -22.74 -10.56 15.23
CA SER A 200 -24.05 -10.09 14.77
C SER A 200 -24.32 -8.66 15.29
N LEU A 201 -25.22 -7.90 14.65
CA LEU A 201 -25.63 -6.58 15.14
C LEU A 201 -26.05 -6.64 16.63
N ASP A 202 -26.70 -7.74 17.05
CA ASP A 202 -27.05 -7.99 18.46
C ASP A 202 -25.81 -8.24 19.37
N GLN A 203 -24.72 -8.78 18.80
CA GLN A 203 -23.49 -9.02 19.53
C GLN A 203 -22.50 -7.85 19.53
N ILE A 204 -22.65 -6.84 18.66
CA ILE A 204 -21.97 -5.54 18.80
C ILE A 204 -22.29 -4.96 20.20
N HIS A 205 -23.51 -5.18 20.69
CA HIS A 205 -23.92 -4.80 22.05
C HIS A 205 -23.48 -5.82 23.14
N SER A 206 -23.28 -7.09 22.80
CA SER A 206 -22.99 -8.16 23.78
C SER A 206 -21.49 -8.35 24.07
N LEU A 207 -21.14 -8.71 25.29
CA LEU A 207 -19.75 -8.73 25.79
C LEU A 207 -18.84 -9.83 25.20
N GLN A 208 -19.35 -10.77 24.40
CA GLN A 208 -18.69 -12.06 24.15
C GLN A 208 -17.73 -12.12 22.95
N GLY A 209 -17.87 -11.30 21.89
CA GLY A 209 -16.83 -11.20 20.83
C GLY A 209 -15.81 -10.09 21.06
N LYS A 210 -15.70 -9.62 22.31
CA LYS A 210 -14.88 -8.46 22.65
C LYS A 210 -13.40 -8.77 22.85
N SER A 211 -12.95 -10.02 22.97
CA SER A 211 -11.52 -10.26 23.27
C SER A 211 -10.62 -9.96 22.08
N ALA A 212 -10.88 -10.51 20.89
CA ALA A 212 -10.05 -10.27 19.71
C ALA A 212 -10.06 -8.79 19.31
N ILE A 213 -11.24 -8.15 19.31
CA ILE A 213 -11.39 -6.71 19.05
C ILE A 213 -10.67 -5.88 20.12
N ARG A 214 -10.79 -6.22 21.41
CA ARG A 214 -10.06 -5.51 22.47
C ARG A 214 -8.55 -5.71 22.37
N ASP A 215 -8.10 -6.90 21.99
CA ASP A 215 -6.68 -7.20 21.84
C ASP A 215 -6.09 -6.45 20.63
N GLY A 216 -6.86 -6.33 19.53
CA GLY A 216 -6.55 -5.47 18.40
C GLY A 216 -6.50 -4.00 18.80
N GLN A 217 -7.56 -3.49 19.44
CA GLN A 217 -7.64 -2.11 19.94
C GLN A 217 -6.55 -1.77 20.97
N ALA A 218 -6.13 -2.73 21.80
CA ALA A 218 -5.05 -2.54 22.76
C ALA A 218 -3.68 -2.34 22.11
N ARG A 219 -3.52 -2.73 20.83
CA ARG A 219 -2.31 -2.49 20.04
C ARG A 219 -2.34 -1.14 19.30
N ILE A 220 -3.49 -0.44 19.29
CA ILE A 220 -3.62 0.91 18.74
C ILE A 220 -3.19 1.90 19.82
N VAL A 221 -1.92 2.31 19.78
CA VAL A 221 -1.31 3.17 20.82
C VAL A 221 -1.72 4.65 20.72
N SER A 222 -2.18 5.09 19.55
CA SER A 222 -2.75 6.42 19.31
C SER A 222 -3.98 6.26 18.42
N ASN A 223 -5.13 6.74 18.87
CA ASN A 223 -6.41 6.45 18.25
C ASN A 223 -7.27 7.71 18.10
N ASP A 224 -7.27 8.26 16.89
CA ASP A 224 -8.09 9.41 16.50
C ASP A 224 -9.33 9.03 15.69
N MET A 225 -9.75 7.75 15.71
CA MET A 225 -10.97 7.30 15.03
C MET A 225 -12.23 8.08 15.47
N PRO A 226 -12.44 8.43 16.76
CA PRO A 226 -13.58 9.26 17.15
C PRO A 226 -13.60 10.62 16.43
N GLN A 227 -12.45 11.26 16.27
CA GLN A 227 -12.30 12.55 15.59
C GLN A 227 -12.53 12.40 14.09
N ALA A 228 -12.01 11.33 13.48
CA ALA A 228 -12.23 11.03 12.07
C ALA A 228 -13.72 10.78 11.77
N TRP A 229 -14.42 10.04 12.64
CA TRP A 229 -15.86 9.82 12.55
C TRP A 229 -16.64 11.14 12.58
N GLU A 230 -16.39 11.98 13.58
CA GLU A 230 -17.04 13.27 13.73
C GLU A 230 -16.80 14.18 12.52
N HIS A 231 -15.56 14.19 12.02
CA HIS A 231 -15.16 14.99 10.86
C HIS A 231 -15.85 14.53 9.58
N LEU A 232 -15.82 13.23 9.27
CA LEU A 232 -16.50 12.68 8.09
C LEU A 232 -18.02 12.85 8.17
N ARG A 233 -18.60 12.73 9.37
CA ARG A 233 -20.03 12.99 9.59
C ARG A 233 -20.41 14.44 9.27
N ALA A 234 -19.56 15.40 9.64
CA ALA A 234 -19.78 16.81 9.34
C ALA A 234 -19.58 17.16 7.85
N HIS A 235 -18.78 16.37 7.13
CA HIS A 235 -18.44 16.57 5.71
C HIS A 235 -19.02 15.47 4.80
N ARG A 236 -20.14 14.85 5.21
CA ARG A 236 -20.77 13.76 4.46
C ARG A 236 -20.99 14.10 2.99
N GLY A 237 -20.73 13.13 2.13
CA GLY A 237 -20.93 13.28 0.69
C GLY A 237 -19.90 14.19 0.01
N GLN A 238 -18.75 14.40 0.65
CA GLN A 238 -17.56 14.95 0.00
C GLN A 238 -16.63 13.82 -0.45
N ARG A 239 -15.60 14.17 -1.22
CA ARG A 239 -14.59 13.22 -1.69
C ARG A 239 -13.65 12.82 -0.55
N VAL A 240 -13.27 11.55 -0.51
CA VAL A 240 -12.20 11.03 0.36
C VAL A 240 -11.07 10.50 -0.52
N ASP A 241 -9.84 10.77 -0.13
CA ASP A 241 -8.64 10.29 -0.81
C ASP A 241 -7.93 9.25 0.08
N ILE A 242 -7.47 8.14 -0.51
CA ILE A 242 -6.71 7.09 0.19
C ILE A 242 -5.37 6.93 -0.53
N VAL A 243 -4.27 7.24 0.17
CA VAL A 243 -2.91 6.99 -0.30
C VAL A 243 -2.53 5.58 0.11
N LEU A 244 -2.52 4.69 -0.88
CA LEU A 244 -2.41 3.26 -0.67
C LEU A 244 -0.99 2.83 -0.31
N ASP A 245 -0.91 1.72 0.41
CA ASP A 245 0.32 0.99 0.74
C ASP A 245 0.36 -0.28 -0.11
N ASN A 246 0.06 -1.45 0.47
CA ASN A 246 0.26 -2.75 -0.16
C ASN A 246 -0.91 -3.25 -1.01
N ALA A 247 -0.57 -3.93 -2.10
CA ALA A 247 -1.45 -4.78 -2.89
C ALA A 247 -1.85 -6.05 -2.12
N GLY A 248 -2.68 -6.87 -2.77
CA GLY A 248 -3.18 -8.12 -2.20
C GLY A 248 -4.26 -7.89 -1.16
N PHE A 249 -4.14 -8.54 0.01
CA PHE A 249 -5.23 -8.54 0.99
C PHE A 249 -5.45 -7.15 1.63
N GLU A 250 -4.39 -6.36 1.86
CA GLU A 250 -4.54 -4.98 2.31
C GLU A 250 -5.28 -4.09 1.28
N LEU A 251 -4.92 -4.16 0.00
CA LEU A 251 -5.70 -3.47 -1.03
C LEU A 251 -7.17 -3.92 -1.04
N PHE A 252 -7.42 -5.22 -0.86
CA PHE A 252 -8.78 -5.72 -0.76
C PHE A 252 -9.54 -5.10 0.43
N THR A 253 -8.94 -5.04 1.62
CA THR A 253 -9.57 -4.41 2.79
C THR A 253 -9.77 -2.91 2.60
N ASP A 254 -8.85 -2.22 1.94
CA ASP A 254 -8.99 -0.80 1.58
C ASP A 254 -10.14 -0.56 0.60
N LEU A 255 -10.34 -1.47 -0.36
CA LEU A 255 -11.47 -1.43 -1.29
C LEU A 255 -12.81 -1.71 -0.59
N VAL A 256 -12.85 -2.65 0.36
CA VAL A 256 -14.03 -2.88 1.20
C VAL A 256 -14.34 -1.64 2.04
N TYR A 257 -13.32 -0.99 2.61
CA TYR A 257 -13.50 0.25 3.36
C TYR A 257 -13.98 1.40 2.48
N ALA A 258 -13.40 1.57 1.29
CA ALA A 258 -13.84 2.56 0.31
C ALA A 258 -15.31 2.34 -0.11
N LEU A 259 -15.71 1.10 -0.35
CA LEU A 259 -17.11 0.77 -0.62
C LEU A 259 -18.02 1.10 0.55
N TYR A 260 -17.62 0.76 1.78
CA TYR A 260 -18.38 1.13 2.97
C TYR A 260 -18.57 2.66 3.08
N LEU A 261 -17.52 3.44 2.83
CA LEU A 261 -17.61 4.91 2.87
C LEU A 261 -18.60 5.45 1.83
N LEU A 262 -18.65 4.84 0.64
CA LEU A 262 -19.62 5.16 -0.40
C LEU A 262 -21.05 4.73 -0.03
N ASP A 263 -21.24 3.48 0.38
CA ASP A 263 -22.55 2.87 0.64
C ASP A 263 -23.21 3.42 1.93
N SER A 264 -22.41 3.90 2.89
CA SER A 264 -22.87 4.64 4.07
C SER A 264 -23.18 6.12 3.80
N GLY A 265 -22.84 6.62 2.61
CA GLY A 265 -22.94 8.04 2.25
C GLY A 265 -22.00 8.95 3.03
N LEU A 266 -20.96 8.41 3.67
CA LEU A 266 -19.90 9.21 4.27
C LEU A 266 -19.07 9.93 3.20
N ALA A 267 -18.82 9.26 2.08
CA ALA A 267 -18.17 9.82 0.91
C ALA A 267 -19.09 9.77 -0.32
N SER A 268 -18.96 10.74 -1.22
CA SER A 268 -19.63 10.71 -2.54
C SER A 268 -18.73 10.15 -3.64
N ALA A 269 -17.42 10.16 -3.42
CA ALA A 269 -16.40 9.67 -4.34
C ALA A 269 -15.14 9.33 -3.56
N ILE A 270 -14.39 8.33 -4.05
CA ILE A 270 -13.11 7.89 -3.51
C ILE A 270 -12.04 8.02 -4.59
N ARG A 271 -10.89 8.58 -4.21
CA ARG A 271 -9.66 8.58 -5.02
C ARG A 271 -8.59 7.74 -4.34
N LEU A 272 -8.12 6.73 -5.04
CA LEU A 272 -7.07 5.83 -4.60
C LEU A 272 -5.75 6.26 -5.23
N HIS A 273 -4.79 6.71 -4.42
CA HIS A 273 -3.48 7.11 -4.90
C HIS A 273 -2.51 5.93 -4.87
N VAL A 274 -1.95 5.60 -6.03
CA VAL A 274 -1.09 4.43 -6.26
C VAL A 274 0.32 4.83 -6.68
N LYS A 275 1.26 3.90 -6.59
CA LYS A 275 2.66 4.09 -6.99
C LYS A 275 2.82 3.94 -8.50
N SER A 276 3.78 4.68 -9.08
CA SER A 276 4.01 4.72 -10.53
C SER A 276 4.98 3.66 -11.08
N ILE A 277 5.62 2.91 -10.19
CA ILE A 277 6.63 1.89 -10.48
C ILE A 277 6.52 0.77 -9.44
N PRO A 278 7.06 -0.43 -9.70
CA PRO A 278 7.22 -1.45 -8.68
C PRO A 278 7.98 -0.89 -7.49
N TRP A 279 7.30 -0.81 -6.34
CA TRP A 279 7.73 -0.02 -5.19
C TRP A 279 7.56 -0.83 -3.92
N PHE A 280 8.57 -0.78 -3.04
CA PHE A 280 8.52 -1.37 -1.69
C PHE A 280 7.97 -2.80 -1.62
N VAL A 281 8.31 -3.60 -2.65
CA VAL A 281 7.83 -4.97 -2.88
C VAL A 281 6.33 -5.03 -3.17
N SER A 282 5.50 -4.72 -2.19
CA SER A 282 4.07 -4.97 -2.28
C SER A 282 3.24 -3.75 -2.64
N ASP A 283 3.81 -2.56 -2.81
CA ASP A 283 2.97 -1.37 -3.01
C ASP A 283 2.09 -1.44 -4.26
N VAL A 284 0.88 -0.89 -4.11
CA VAL A 284 -0.14 -0.88 -5.17
C VAL A 284 0.31 -0.01 -6.35
N MET A 285 0.21 -0.59 -7.53
CA MET A 285 0.31 0.06 -8.84
C MET A 285 -1.06 0.04 -9.55
N PRO A 286 -1.25 0.85 -10.62
CA PRO A 286 -2.52 0.87 -11.35
C PRO A 286 -3.01 -0.52 -11.79
N HIS A 287 -2.13 -1.38 -12.31
CA HIS A 287 -2.51 -2.72 -12.80
C HIS A 287 -2.88 -3.70 -11.68
N ASP A 288 -2.46 -3.44 -10.43
CA ASP A 288 -2.77 -4.34 -9.30
C ASP A 288 -4.27 -4.35 -8.98
N MET A 289 -4.99 -3.28 -9.34
CA MET A 289 -6.45 -3.23 -9.27
C MET A 289 -7.11 -4.25 -10.21
N ASP A 290 -6.66 -4.29 -11.46
CA ASP A 290 -7.18 -5.22 -12.47
C ASP A 290 -6.84 -6.66 -12.09
N VAL A 291 -5.62 -6.89 -11.56
CA VAL A 291 -5.18 -8.19 -11.05
C VAL A 291 -6.06 -8.65 -9.89
N LEU A 292 -6.35 -7.78 -8.93
CA LEU A 292 -7.18 -8.12 -7.77
C LEU A 292 -8.63 -8.43 -8.19
N LEU A 293 -9.24 -7.59 -9.03
CA LEU A 293 -10.61 -7.83 -9.51
C LEU A 293 -10.70 -9.11 -10.35
N SER A 294 -9.70 -9.37 -11.19
CA SER A 294 -9.61 -10.61 -11.96
C SER A 294 -9.43 -11.82 -11.06
N ALA A 295 -8.61 -11.69 -10.00
CA ALA A 295 -8.41 -12.75 -9.04
C ALA A 295 -9.72 -13.08 -8.32
N LEU A 296 -10.44 -12.09 -7.78
CA LEU A 296 -11.74 -12.27 -7.13
C LEU A 296 -12.80 -12.93 -8.04
N ALA A 297 -12.77 -12.63 -9.34
CA ALA A 297 -13.67 -13.23 -10.32
C ALA A 297 -13.26 -14.67 -10.74
N ASP A 298 -12.01 -15.07 -10.49
CA ASP A 298 -11.51 -16.40 -10.82
C ASP A 298 -11.78 -17.38 -9.67
N GLY A 299 -12.92 -18.06 -9.75
CA GLY A 299 -13.30 -19.08 -8.78
C GLY A 299 -12.40 -20.33 -8.73
N SER A 300 -11.34 -20.42 -9.55
CA SER A 300 -10.30 -21.45 -9.43
C SER A 300 -9.20 -21.08 -8.42
N LEU A 301 -9.04 -19.78 -8.12
CA LEU A 301 -8.09 -19.28 -7.12
C LEU A 301 -8.59 -19.44 -5.68
N PHE A 302 -9.87 -19.76 -5.52
CA PHE A 302 -10.53 -20.03 -4.24
C PHE A 302 -11.09 -21.47 -4.23
N PRO A 303 -10.22 -22.50 -4.12
CA PRO A 303 -10.67 -23.88 -4.08
C PRO A 303 -11.34 -24.21 -2.73
N GLY A 304 -12.50 -24.88 -2.77
CA GLY A 304 -13.23 -25.28 -1.57
C GLY A 304 -14.25 -24.27 -1.07
N THR A 305 -14.32 -23.09 -1.68
CA THR A 305 -15.34 -22.07 -1.43
C THR A 305 -16.74 -22.60 -1.72
N SER A 306 -17.65 -22.46 -0.76
CA SER A 306 -19.06 -22.84 -0.92
C SER A 306 -19.79 -21.94 -1.94
N ASP A 307 -20.95 -22.38 -2.44
CA ASP A 307 -21.74 -21.59 -3.39
C ASP A 307 -22.19 -20.24 -2.79
N SER A 308 -22.49 -20.18 -1.48
CA SER A 308 -22.87 -18.94 -0.80
C SER A 308 -21.71 -17.96 -0.66
N GLN A 309 -20.52 -18.45 -0.32
CA GLN A 309 -19.31 -17.62 -0.25
C GLN A 309 -18.93 -17.10 -1.65
N ARG A 310 -19.03 -17.96 -2.67
CA ARG A 310 -18.78 -17.57 -4.06
C ARG A 310 -19.74 -16.49 -4.53
N GLN A 311 -21.03 -16.62 -4.22
CA GLN A 311 -22.00 -15.58 -4.50
C GLN A 311 -21.66 -14.27 -3.77
N SER A 312 -21.13 -14.36 -2.55
CA SER A 312 -20.73 -13.19 -1.77
C SER A 312 -19.55 -12.45 -2.40
N ILE A 313 -18.52 -13.19 -2.79
CA ILE A 313 -17.35 -12.67 -3.52
C ILE A 313 -17.80 -12.00 -4.83
N HIS A 314 -18.63 -12.67 -5.62
CA HIS A 314 -19.12 -12.12 -6.89
C HIS A 314 -19.91 -10.82 -6.67
N SER A 315 -20.80 -10.77 -5.69
CA SER A 315 -21.64 -9.59 -5.45
C SER A 315 -20.81 -8.37 -5.02
N LEU A 316 -19.79 -8.57 -4.16
CA LEU A 316 -18.86 -7.51 -3.79
C LEU A 316 -18.00 -7.07 -4.97
N THR A 317 -17.51 -8.03 -5.77
CA THR A 317 -16.69 -7.77 -6.96
C THR A 317 -17.45 -6.95 -8.01
N ASP A 318 -18.72 -7.30 -8.26
CA ASP A 318 -19.61 -6.56 -9.16
C ASP A 318 -19.84 -5.13 -8.65
N ARG A 319 -20.01 -4.95 -7.33
CA ARG A 319 -20.17 -3.63 -6.72
C ARG A 319 -18.90 -2.78 -6.87
N LEU A 320 -17.72 -3.36 -6.63
CA LEU A 320 -16.43 -2.69 -6.85
C LEU A 320 -16.27 -2.26 -8.31
N ALA A 321 -16.51 -3.19 -9.24
CA ALA A 321 -16.39 -2.92 -10.67
C ALA A 321 -17.37 -1.84 -11.14
N GLU A 322 -18.59 -1.79 -10.59
CA GLU A 322 -19.57 -0.73 -10.85
C GLU A 322 -19.08 0.62 -10.35
N CYS A 323 -18.61 0.70 -9.10
CA CYS A 323 -18.07 1.93 -8.53
C CYS A 323 -16.87 2.46 -9.33
N TYR A 324 -15.99 1.56 -9.78
CA TYR A 324 -14.85 1.91 -10.63
C TYR A 324 -15.30 2.44 -11.99
N ARG A 325 -16.21 1.74 -12.68
CA ARG A 325 -16.70 2.13 -14.01
C ARG A 325 -17.54 3.41 -14.01
N SER A 326 -18.28 3.66 -12.93
CA SER A 326 -19.09 4.87 -12.75
C SER A 326 -18.27 6.09 -12.30
N GLY A 327 -17.00 5.90 -11.92
CA GLY A 327 -16.11 6.95 -11.42
C GLY A 327 -16.35 7.34 -9.95
N LEU A 328 -17.20 6.58 -9.22
CA LEU A 328 -17.34 6.73 -7.76
C LEU A 328 -16.06 6.30 -7.03
N LEU A 329 -15.35 5.33 -7.58
CA LEU A 329 -14.01 4.92 -7.18
C LEU A 329 -13.07 5.22 -8.36
N SER A 330 -11.97 5.91 -8.13
CA SER A 330 -11.00 6.25 -9.18
C SER A 330 -9.57 6.03 -8.69
N VAL A 331 -8.68 5.62 -9.60
CA VAL A 331 -7.26 5.43 -9.33
C VAL A 331 -6.50 6.63 -9.87
N VAL A 332 -5.63 7.19 -9.04
CA VAL A 332 -4.77 8.33 -9.36
C VAL A 332 -3.33 7.89 -9.18
N GLU A 333 -2.55 8.04 -10.24
CA GLU A 333 -1.11 7.80 -10.23
C GLU A 333 -0.40 9.16 -10.23
N ASP A 334 0.62 9.32 -9.38
CA ASP A 334 1.50 10.48 -9.41
C ASP A 334 2.95 10.08 -9.12
N PRO A 335 3.94 10.52 -9.92
CA PRO A 335 5.35 10.21 -9.69
C PRO A 335 5.86 10.58 -8.30
N PHE A 336 5.28 11.61 -7.66
CA PHE A 336 5.67 12.09 -6.33
C PHE A 336 5.71 10.96 -5.29
N TRP A 337 4.73 10.05 -5.33
CA TRP A 337 4.63 8.94 -4.39
C TRP A 337 5.84 8.00 -4.43
N THR A 338 6.58 8.00 -5.54
CA THR A 338 7.77 7.16 -5.79
C THR A 338 9.09 7.96 -5.82
N THR A 339 9.07 9.20 -5.32
CA THR A 339 10.28 10.00 -5.10
C THR A 339 10.91 9.71 -3.73
N GLY A 340 12.16 10.16 -3.54
CA GLY A 340 12.84 10.12 -2.23
C GLY A 340 12.39 11.22 -1.26
N PHE A 341 11.48 12.11 -1.67
CA PHE A 341 11.01 13.20 -0.83
C PHE A 341 10.03 12.74 0.25
N ASP A 342 10.09 13.40 1.40
CA ASP A 342 9.04 13.40 2.41
C ASP A 342 7.84 14.27 1.97
N PHE A 343 6.72 14.21 2.70
CA PHE A 343 5.49 14.88 2.30
C PHE A 343 5.45 16.39 2.59
N GLN A 344 6.44 16.96 3.28
CA GLN A 344 6.56 18.42 3.42
C GLN A 344 6.95 19.09 2.10
N GLU A 345 7.63 18.35 1.22
CA GLU A 345 8.05 18.83 -0.10
C GLU A 345 6.91 18.74 -1.13
N LEU A 346 5.80 18.08 -0.80
CA LEU A 346 4.65 17.89 -1.70
C LEU A 346 4.14 19.20 -2.34
N PRO A 347 3.95 20.32 -1.60
CA PRO A 347 3.48 21.58 -2.21
C PRO A 347 4.45 22.20 -3.21
N VAL A 348 5.75 21.86 -3.13
CA VAL A 348 6.79 22.40 -4.00
C VAL A 348 7.06 21.47 -5.18
N VAL A 349 7.15 20.17 -4.92
CA VAL A 349 7.54 19.15 -5.91
C VAL A 349 6.36 18.74 -6.79
N ALA A 350 5.14 18.66 -6.22
CA ALA A 350 3.93 18.28 -6.93
C ALA A 350 2.74 19.17 -6.52
N PRO A 351 2.77 20.48 -6.87
CA PRO A 351 1.73 21.43 -6.45
C PRO A 351 0.33 21.06 -6.93
N GLU A 352 0.19 20.48 -8.14
CA GLU A 352 -1.12 20.07 -8.65
C GLU A 352 -1.73 18.92 -7.83
N LEU A 353 -0.90 17.97 -7.38
CA LEU A 353 -1.32 16.90 -6.48
C LEU A 353 -1.72 17.46 -5.11
N HIS A 354 -0.91 18.36 -4.56
CA HIS A 354 -1.20 19.05 -3.31
C HIS A 354 -2.56 19.78 -3.36
N ASP A 355 -2.76 20.59 -4.40
CA ASP A 355 -3.99 21.38 -4.59
C ASP A 355 -5.20 20.46 -4.75
N SER A 356 -5.05 19.35 -5.50
CA SER A 356 -6.09 18.34 -5.57
C SER A 356 -6.44 17.77 -4.19
N LEU A 357 -5.45 17.45 -3.35
CA LEU A 357 -5.70 16.89 -2.01
C LEU A 357 -6.39 17.87 -1.05
N LEU A 358 -6.22 19.19 -1.23
CA LEU A 358 -6.94 20.21 -0.44
C LEU A 358 -8.46 20.18 -0.64
N ASP A 359 -8.93 19.69 -1.79
CA ASP A 359 -10.36 19.49 -2.07
C ASP A 359 -10.95 18.23 -1.40
N SER A 360 -10.13 17.43 -0.72
CA SER A 360 -10.56 16.22 -0.03
C SER A 360 -11.14 16.55 1.35
N ALA A 361 -12.23 15.89 1.74
CA ALA A 361 -12.71 15.97 3.11
C ALA A 361 -11.75 15.29 4.08
N LEU A 362 -11.14 14.19 3.65
CA LEU A 362 -10.18 13.42 4.43
C LEU A 362 -9.20 12.71 3.49
N VAL A 363 -7.91 12.84 3.79
CA VAL A 363 -6.85 12.05 3.14
C VAL A 363 -6.36 10.99 4.12
N ILE A 364 -6.54 9.72 3.77
CA ILE A 364 -6.12 8.57 4.58
C ILE A 364 -4.79 8.06 4.02
N PHE A 365 -3.75 8.05 4.85
CA PHE A 365 -2.45 7.51 4.50
C PHE A 365 -2.31 6.10 5.09
N LYS A 366 -2.16 5.09 4.23
CA LYS A 366 -2.01 3.68 4.65
C LYS A 366 -0.55 3.35 4.92
N GLY A 367 -0.29 2.52 5.94
CA GLY A 367 1.01 1.86 6.10
C GLY A 367 2.16 2.72 6.62
N ASP A 368 3.28 2.05 6.86
CA ASP A 368 4.46 2.58 7.55
C ASP A 368 5.22 3.59 6.68
N LEU A 369 5.43 3.32 5.38
CA LEU A 369 6.19 4.22 4.52
C LEU A 369 5.52 5.59 4.39
N ASN A 370 4.20 5.63 4.24
CA ASN A 370 3.47 6.90 4.20
C ASN A 370 3.58 7.63 5.54
N TYR A 371 3.53 6.93 6.68
CA TYR A 371 3.76 7.54 7.99
C TYR A 371 5.17 8.12 8.10
N ARG A 372 6.21 7.35 7.73
CA ARG A 372 7.60 7.80 7.69
C ARG A 372 7.76 9.06 6.84
N LYS A 373 7.12 9.13 5.66
CA LYS A 373 7.12 10.34 4.82
C LYS A 373 6.34 11.52 5.42
N LEU A 374 5.27 11.29 6.19
CA LEU A 374 4.57 12.35 6.92
C LEU A 374 5.43 12.96 8.03
N VAL A 375 6.23 12.13 8.72
CA VAL A 375 7.08 12.55 9.85
C VAL A 375 8.54 12.77 9.47
N ARG A 376 8.89 12.70 8.18
CA ARG A 376 10.24 12.87 7.62
C ARG A 376 11.26 11.82 8.08
N ASP A 377 10.78 10.65 8.51
CA ASP A 377 11.60 9.55 9.03
C ASP A 377 12.55 10.01 10.15
N ALA A 378 12.04 10.86 11.07
CA ALA A 378 12.83 11.63 12.05
C ALA A 378 12.22 11.68 13.46
#